data_AF-A0A378WCC4-F1
#
_entry.id   AF-A0A378WCC4-F1
#
_cell.length_a   1.000
_cell.length_b   1.000
_cell.length_c   1.000
_cell.angle_alpha   90.00
_cell.angle_beta   90.00
_cell.angle_gamma   90.00
#
_symmetry.space_group_name_H-M   'P 1'
#
loop_
_entity.id
_entity.type
_entity.pdbx_description
1 polymer ?
#
loop_
_entity_poly.entity_id
_entity_poly.type
_entity_poly.pdbx_seq_one_letter_code
_entity_poly.pdbx_strand_id
1 'polypeptide(L)'
;MIEKQFSEACVLAAKHLLTIADELATSPDDPEANRKAVRDTLAVLEQLASIEPPEPILASLQRIGKDLSTADTVTPDNIREIAHALGNIAQDHTRLDAKGRGNWQ
;
A
#
# COMPACT_ATOMS: atom_id res chain seq x y z
N MET A 1 19.33 -7.68 -1.49
CA MET A 1 18.48 -8.62 -0.70
C MET A 1 17.25 -7.92 -0.13
N ILE A 2 17.37 -6.67 0.35
CA ILE A 2 16.24 -5.88 0.88
C ILE A 2 15.25 -5.48 -0.25
N GLU A 3 15.74 -5.14 -1.45
CA GLU A 3 14.89 -4.63 -2.54
C GLU A 3 13.88 -5.65 -3.10
N LYS A 4 14.29 -6.92 -3.23
CA LYS A 4 13.39 -7.99 -3.69
C LYS A 4 12.30 -8.28 -2.66
N GLN A 5 12.69 -8.38 -1.38
CA GLN A 5 11.76 -8.59 -0.27
C GLN A 5 10.76 -7.43 -0.14
N PHE A 6 11.23 -6.19 -0.32
CA PHE A 6 10.38 -5.00 -0.35
C PHE A 6 9.40 -5.00 -1.52
N SER A 7 9.86 -5.37 -2.73
CA SER A 7 9.01 -5.46 -3.92
C SER A 7 7.94 -6.54 -3.76
N GLU A 8 8.29 -7.71 -3.22
CA GLU A 8 7.35 -8.80 -2.93
C GLU A 8 6.33 -8.37 -1.87
N ALA A 9 6.76 -7.67 -0.82
CA ALA A 9 5.87 -7.12 0.20
C ALA A 9 4.90 -6.08 -0.40
N CYS A 10 5.37 -5.21 -1.30
CA CYS A 10 4.50 -4.26 -2.00
C CYS A 10 3.44 -4.96 -2.86
N VAL A 11 3.80 -6.04 -3.57
CA VAL A 11 2.82 -6.83 -4.34
C VAL A 11 1.78 -7.48 -3.44
N LEU A 12 2.21 -8.06 -2.32
CA LEU A 12 1.30 -8.69 -1.35
C LEU A 12 0.37 -7.65 -0.71
N ALA A 13 0.91 -6.51 -0.30
CA ALA A 13 0.16 -5.39 0.24
C ALA A 13 -0.85 -4.86 -0.77
N ALA A 14 -0.45 -4.63 -2.02
CA ALA A 14 -1.36 -4.21 -3.09
C ALA A 14 -2.52 -5.18 -3.27
N LYS A 15 -2.26 -6.49 -3.31
CA LYS A 15 -3.31 -7.51 -3.41
C LYS A 15 -4.25 -7.48 -2.20
N HIS A 16 -3.70 -7.32 -1.00
CA HIS A 16 -4.51 -7.25 0.23
C HIS A 16 -5.42 -6.01 0.23
N LEU A 17 -4.89 -4.85 -0.17
CA LEU A 17 -5.68 -3.63 -0.31
C LEU A 17 -6.79 -3.77 -1.36
N LEU A 18 -6.53 -4.42 -2.49
CA LEU A 18 -7.58 -4.71 -3.48
C LEU A 18 -8.71 -5.57 -2.87
N THR A 19 -8.37 -6.61 -2.10
CA THR A 19 -9.37 -7.41 -1.39
C THR A 19 -10.19 -6.56 -0.41
N ILE A 20 -9.55 -5.70 0.37
CA ILE A 20 -10.26 -4.81 1.31
C ILE A 20 -11.20 -3.86 0.56
N ALA A 21 -10.75 -3.33 -0.58
CA ALA A 21 -11.59 -2.48 -1.42
C ALA A 21 -12.81 -3.23 -1.98
N ASP A 22 -12.63 -4.48 -2.43
CA ASP A 22 -13.74 -5.30 -2.93
C ASP A 22 -14.71 -5.71 -1.80
N GLU A 23 -14.21 -6.04 -0.60
CA GLU A 23 -15.05 -6.27 0.57
C GLU A 23 -15.87 -5.02 0.92
N LEU A 24 -15.24 -3.84 0.98
CA LEU A 24 -15.94 -2.58 1.24
C LEU A 24 -16.96 -2.26 0.14
N ALA A 25 -16.66 -2.57 -1.12
CA ALA A 25 -17.56 -2.35 -2.24
C ALA A 25 -18.86 -3.20 -2.16
N THR A 26 -18.85 -4.31 -1.42
CA THR A 26 -20.08 -5.08 -1.17
C THR A 26 -21.04 -4.39 -0.19
N SER A 27 -20.52 -3.52 0.68
CA SER A 27 -21.27 -2.83 1.74
C SER A 27 -20.72 -1.41 1.99
N PRO A 28 -20.79 -0.48 1.01
CA PRO A 28 -20.12 0.82 1.09
C PRO A 28 -20.73 1.75 2.15
N ASP A 29 -22.02 1.60 2.45
CA ASP A 29 -22.75 2.39 3.44
C ASP A 29 -22.70 1.78 4.85
N ASP A 30 -22.06 0.60 5.02
CA ASP A 30 -21.97 -0.03 6.32
C ASP A 30 -20.81 0.58 7.15
N PRO A 31 -21.11 1.22 8.29
CA PRO A 31 -20.10 1.91 9.08
C PRO A 31 -19.12 0.95 9.78
N GLU A 32 -19.47 -0.33 9.96
CA GLU A 32 -18.53 -1.32 10.47
C GLU A 32 -17.59 -1.80 9.36
N ALA A 33 -18.09 -2.03 8.15
CA ALA A 33 -17.28 -2.34 6.98
C ALA A 33 -16.28 -1.21 6.68
N ASN A 34 -16.71 0.05 6.79
CA ASN A 34 -15.82 1.20 6.61
C ASN A 34 -14.71 1.24 7.68
N ARG A 35 -15.07 1.12 8.96
CA ARG A 35 -14.10 1.10 10.07
C ARG A 35 -13.13 -0.09 9.98
N LYS A 36 -13.62 -1.26 9.58
CA LYS A 36 -12.79 -2.44 9.27
C LYS A 36 -11.83 -2.13 8.13
N ALA A 37 -12.32 -1.58 7.02
CA ALA A 37 -11.50 -1.27 5.85
C ALA A 37 -10.40 -0.25 6.17
N VAL A 38 -10.69 0.80 6.96
CA VAL A 38 -9.67 1.74 7.44
C VAL A 38 -8.61 1.01 8.27
N ARG A 39 -9.03 0.21 9.27
CA ARG A 39 -8.12 -0.52 10.16
C ARG A 39 -7.23 -1.49 9.39
N ASP A 40 -7.82 -2.28 8.50
CA ASP A 40 -7.08 -3.27 7.70
C ASP A 40 -6.11 -2.57 6.74
N THR A 41 -6.52 -1.46 6.12
CA THR A 41 -5.64 -0.65 5.24
C THR A 41 -4.45 -0.09 6.02
N LEU A 42 -4.69 0.48 7.22
CA LEU A 42 -3.62 0.98 8.09
C LEU A 42 -2.64 -0.12 8.48
N ALA A 43 -3.14 -1.29 8.89
CA ALA A 43 -2.30 -2.42 9.28
C ALA A 43 -1.40 -2.90 8.12
N VAL A 44 -1.87 -2.83 6.87
CA VAL A 44 -1.06 -3.14 5.69
C VAL A 44 0.04 -2.10 5.48
N LEU A 45 -0.27 -0.81 5.63
CA LEU A 45 0.71 0.27 5.49
C LEU A 45 1.78 0.23 6.59
N GLU A 46 1.41 -0.08 7.84
CA GLU A 46 2.33 -0.23 8.97
C GLU A 46 3.27 -1.42 8.80
N GLN A 47 2.77 -2.54 8.27
CA GLN A 47 3.62 -3.69 7.91
C GLN A 47 4.64 -3.32 6.83
N LEU A 48 4.23 -2.57 5.81
CA LEU A 48 5.14 -2.05 4.78
C LEU A 48 6.14 -1.01 5.31
N ALA A 49 5.77 -0.22 6.32
CA ALA A 49 6.71 0.71 6.94
C ALA A 49 7.76 -0.03 7.80
N SER A 50 7.39 -1.17 8.38
CA SER A 50 8.24 -1.97 9.26
C SER A 50 9.35 -2.75 8.54
N ILE A 51 9.27 -2.88 7.22
CA ILE A 51 10.31 -3.51 6.38
C ILE A 51 11.38 -2.51 5.90
N GLU A 52 11.46 -1.35 6.54
CA GLU A 52 12.44 -0.28 6.28
C GLU A 52 12.51 0.11 4.79
N PRO A 53 11.40 0.56 4.19
CA PRO A 53 11.39 1.02 2.81
C PRO A 53 12.28 2.27 2.65
N PRO A 54 12.69 2.59 1.42
CA PRO A 54 13.38 3.86 1.13
C PRO A 54 12.64 5.06 1.72
N GLU A 55 13.37 6.03 2.28
CA GLU A 55 12.79 7.23 2.92
C GLU A 55 11.63 7.92 2.16
N PRO A 56 11.69 8.15 0.82
CA PRO A 56 10.57 8.77 0.12
C PRO A 56 9.30 7.92 0.11
N ILE A 57 9.47 6.59 0.10
CA ILE A 57 8.35 5.64 0.18
C ILE A 57 7.82 5.60 1.62
N LEU A 58 8.71 5.51 2.61
CA LEU A 58 8.33 5.53 4.03
C LEU A 58 7.51 6.78 4.37
N ALA A 59 7.97 7.96 3.93
CA ALA A 59 7.27 9.22 4.14
C ALA A 59 5.89 9.24 3.44
N SER A 60 5.77 8.61 2.28
CA SER A 60 4.50 8.49 1.56
C SER A 60 3.53 7.55 2.28
N LEU A 61 3.99 6.38 2.74
CA LEU A 61 3.20 5.43 3.52
C LEU A 61 2.70 6.04 4.83
N GLN A 62 3.58 6.74 5.56
CA GLN A 62 3.22 7.43 6.80
C GLN A 62 2.22 8.56 6.57
N ARG A 63 2.34 9.31 5.46
CA ARG A 63 1.37 10.34 5.09
C ARG A 63 0.00 9.73 4.81
N ILE A 64 -0.06 8.71 3.95
CA ILE A 64 -1.32 8.00 3.63
C ILE A 64 -1.96 7.41 4.89
N GLY A 65 -1.16 6.77 5.74
CA GLY A 65 -1.65 6.21 7.00
C GLY A 65 -2.17 7.27 7.96
N LYS A 66 -1.53 8.45 8.02
CA LYS A 66 -2.02 9.58 8.80
C LYS A 66 -3.34 10.13 8.27
N ASP A 67 -3.45 10.35 6.96
CA ASP A 67 -4.68 10.81 6.31
C ASP A 67 -5.84 9.85 6.57
N LEU A 68 -5.64 8.54 6.38
CA LEU A 68 -6.63 7.49 6.65
C LEU A 68 -7.03 7.43 8.13
N SER A 69 -6.10 7.63 9.06
CA SER A 69 -6.41 7.63 10.50
C SER A 69 -7.28 8.81 10.92
N THR A 70 -7.25 9.90 10.14
CA THR A 70 -8.07 11.10 10.36
C THR A 70 -9.33 11.14 9.50
N ALA A 71 -9.45 10.24 8.53
CA ALA A 71 -10.60 10.17 7.65
C ALA A 71 -11.80 9.60 8.41
N ASP A 72 -12.94 10.29 8.33
CA ASP A 72 -14.21 9.81 8.89
C ASP A 72 -14.74 8.60 8.11
N THR A 73 -14.46 8.56 6.80
CA THR A 73 -14.82 7.47 5.89
C THR A 73 -13.74 7.26 4.84
N VAL A 74 -13.56 6.02 4.41
CA VAL A 74 -12.76 5.64 3.24
C VAL A 74 -13.66 5.07 2.15
N THR A 75 -13.34 5.30 0.88
CA THR A 75 -14.04 4.66 -0.24
C THR A 75 -13.23 3.50 -0.81
N PRO A 76 -13.87 2.51 -1.46
CA PRO A 76 -13.16 1.46 -2.20
C PRO A 76 -12.15 2.02 -3.20
N ASP A 77 -12.50 3.09 -3.91
CA ASP A 77 -11.62 3.74 -4.87
C ASP A 77 -10.35 4.30 -4.21
N ASN A 78 -10.46 4.95 -3.05
CA ASN A 78 -9.27 5.41 -2.32
C ASN A 78 -8.32 4.25 -1.97
N ILE A 79 -8.86 3.11 -1.55
CA ILE A 79 -8.05 1.92 -1.21
C ILE A 79 -7.41 1.33 -2.48
N ARG A 80 -8.15 1.29 -3.60
CA ARG A 80 -7.60 0.86 -4.91
C ARG A 80 -6.48 1.77 -5.38
N GLU A 81 -6.60 3.08 -5.24
CA GLU A 81 -5.54 4.03 -5.61
C GLU A 81 -4.24 3.74 -4.83
N ILE A 82 -4.34 3.47 -3.53
CA ILE A 82 -3.19 3.08 -2.69
C ILE A 82 -2.61 1.75 -3.17
N ALA A 83 -3.45 0.76 -3.47
CA ALA A 83 -3.02 -0.52 -4.01
C ALA A 83 -2.26 -0.37 -5.35
N HIS A 84 -2.75 0.47 -6.25
CA HIS A 84 -2.11 0.76 -7.52
C HIS A 84 -0.76 1.48 -7.33
N ALA A 85 -0.68 2.43 -6.39
CA ALA A 85 0.58 3.09 -6.07
C ALA A 85 1.64 2.08 -5.58
N LEU A 86 1.26 1.14 -4.70
CA LEU A 86 2.15 0.06 -4.24
C LEU A 86 2.55 -0.91 -5.36
N GLY A 87 1.61 -1.27 -6.22
CA GLY A 87 1.87 -2.09 -7.40
C GLY A 87 2.88 -1.45 -8.36
N ASN A 88 2.76 -0.14 -8.59
CA ASN A 88 3.68 0.62 -9.42
C ASN A 88 5.08 0.67 -8.80
N ILE A 89 5.18 0.89 -7.48
CA ILE A 89 6.47 0.84 -6.75
C ILE A 89 7.15 -0.52 -6.90
N ALA A 90 6.39 -1.61 -6.72
CA ALA A 90 6.91 -2.96 -6.90
C ALA A 90 7.40 -3.23 -8.33
N GLN A 91 6.65 -2.76 -9.33
CA GLN A 91 7.01 -2.93 -10.74
C GLN A 91 8.24 -2.10 -11.13
N ASP A 92 8.35 -0.86 -10.64
CA ASP A 92 9.50 -0.01 -10.93
C ASP A 92 10.78 -0.62 -10.33
N HIS A 93 10.73 -1.08 -9.08
CA HIS A 93 11.84 -1.77 -8.44
C HIS A 93 12.18 -3.11 -9.12
N THR A 94 11.19 -3.91 -9.51
CA THR A 94 11.43 -5.16 -10.27
C THR A 94 12.07 -4.86 -11.63
N ARG A 95 11.70 -3.76 -12.28
CA ARG A 95 12.27 -3.33 -13.57
C ARG A 95 13.69 -2.81 -13.41
N LEU A 96 14.01 -2.14 -12.30
CA LEU A 96 15.36 -1.71 -11.96
C LEU A 96 16.28 -2.91 -11.69
N ASP A 97 15.80 -3.91 -10.95
CA ASP A 97 16.52 -5.18 -10.70
C ASP A 97 16.74 -5.97 -12.00
N ALA A 98 15.69 -6.11 -12.83
CA ALA A 98 15.75 -6.81 -14.12
C ALA A 98 16.63 -6.11 -15.17
N LYS A 99 16.89 -4.80 -15.04
CA LYS A 99 17.78 -4.05 -15.94
C LYS A 99 19.26 -4.19 -15.60
N GLY A 100 19.63 -4.72 -14.43
CA GLY A 100 20.99 -5.18 -14.09
C GLY A 100 22.17 -4.21 -14.21
N ARG A 101 22.03 -2.99 -14.74
CA ARG A 101 23.11 -1.98 -14.91
C ARG A 101 22.51 -0.59 -15.07
N GLY A 102 22.96 0.36 -14.26
CA GLY A 102 22.74 1.78 -14.53
C GLY A 102 22.85 2.64 -13.28
N ASN A 103 24.07 2.84 -12.81
CA ASN A 103 24.54 3.96 -11.99
C ASN A 103 23.52 4.64 -11.07
N TRP A 104 23.54 4.28 -9.79
CA TRP A 104 23.37 5.26 -8.73
C TRP A 104 24.71 5.35 -8.01
N GLN A 105 25.51 6.34 -8.45
CA GLN A 105 26.61 6.90 -7.68
C GLN A 105 26.05 7.84 -6.61
#